data_AF-A0A9E6MWT8-F1
#
_entry.id   AF-A0A9E6MWT8-F1
#
_cell.length_a   1.000
_cell.length_b   1.000
_cell.length_c   1.000
_cell.angle_alpha   90.00
_cell.angle_beta   90.00
_cell.angle_gamma   90.00
#
_symmetry.space_group_name_H-M   'P 1'
#
loop_
_entity.id
_entity.type
_entity.pdbx_description
1 polymer ?
#
loop_
_entity_poly.entity_id
_entity_poly.type
_entity_poly.pdbx_seq_one_letter_code
_entity_poly.pdbx_strand_id
1 'polypeptide(L)' 'MSPVIYAPGAIRDLQRLQEFLRPKNPVAARRAADTIMEVVQMLVLQPQIGRPVDDHGPRVPGMADRLWRQRLCRALPLRW' A
#
# COMPACT_ATOMS: atom_id res chain seq x y z
N MET A 1 10.91 13.13 9.05
CA MET A 1 9.92 12.11 8.66
C MET A 1 9.70 12.19 7.17
N SER A 2 9.82 11.06 6.48
CA SER A 2 9.57 10.98 5.04
C SER A 2 8.17 10.43 4.81
N PRO A 3 7.27 11.15 4.12
CA PRO A 3 5.91 10.67 3.90
C PRO A 3 5.90 9.47 2.95
N VAL A 4 5.15 8.43 3.29
CA VAL A 4 4.90 7.29 2.40
C VAL A 4 3.78 7.65 1.42
N ILE A 5 4.02 7.42 0.14
CA ILE A 5 3.03 7.56 -0.93
C ILE A 5 2.84 6.22 -1.63
N TYR A 6 1.58 5.85 -1.87
CA TYR A 6 1.24 4.61 -2.56
C TYR A 6 1.14 4.83 -4.06
N ALA A 7 1.73 3.93 -4.83
CA ALA A 7 1.46 3.83 -6.25
C ALA A 7 0.01 3.38 -6.49
N PRO A 8 -0.66 3.82 -7.57
CA PRO A 8 -1.99 3.32 -7.92
C PRO A 8 -2.04 1.79 -8.08
N GLY A 9 -0.96 1.18 -8.57
CA GLY A 9 -0.82 -0.28 -8.64
C GLY A 9 -0.87 -0.95 -7.27
N ALA A 10 -0.10 -0.42 -6.32
CA ALA A 10 -0.07 -0.93 -4.96
C ALA A 10 -1.44 -0.91 -4.28
N ILE A 11 -2.24 0.15 -4.50
CA ILE A 11 -3.61 0.20 -3.96
C ILE A 11 -4.48 -0.93 -4.53
N ARG A 12 -4.39 -1.19 -5.84
CA ARG A 12 -5.12 -2.31 -6.47
C ARG A 12 -4.65 -3.66 -5.96
N ASP A 13 -3.35 -3.82 -5.71
CA ASP A 13 -2.79 -5.06 -5.17
C ASP A 13 -3.31 -5.35 -3.75
N LEU A 14 -3.41 -4.31 -2.90
CA LEU A 14 -4.00 -4.44 -1.55
C LEU A 14 -5.49 -4.79 -1.60
N GLN A 15 -6.25 -4.19 -2.52
CA GLN A 15 -7.66 -4.52 -2.73
C GLN A 15 -7.83 -5.97 -3.18
N ARG A 16 -7.03 -6.40 -4.17
CA ARG A 16 -7.03 -7.78 -4.67
C ARG A 16 -6.70 -8.80 -3.57
N LEU A 17 -5.74 -8.48 -2.71
CA LEU A 17 -5.40 -9.32 -1.55
C LEU A 17 -6.58 -9.47 -0.59
N GLN A 18 -7.26 -8.36 -0.25
CA GLN A 18 -8.43 -8.38 0.61
C GLN A 18 -9.58 -9.20 0.00
N GLU A 19 -9.89 -8.96 -1.27
CA GLU A 19 -10.96 -9.67 -2.01
C GLU A 19 -10.70 -11.18 -2.09
N PHE A 20 -9.45 -11.59 -2.22
CA PHE A 20 -9.05 -13.00 -2.23
C PHE A 20 -9.19 -13.67 -0.85
N LEU A 21 -8.82 -12.96 0.23
CA LEU A 21 -8.81 -13.53 1.57
C LEU A 21 -10.18 -13.50 2.25
N ARG A 22 -10.97 -12.43 2.02
CA ARG A 22 -12.26 -12.21 2.70
C ARG A 22 -13.23 -13.40 2.61
N PRO A 23 -13.49 -14.04 1.44
CA PRO A 23 -14.41 -15.18 1.38
C PRO A 23 -13.85 -16.45 2.04
N LYS A 24 -12.53 -16.55 2.23
CA LYS A 24 -11.89 -17.73 2.84
C LYS A 24 -11.81 -17.61 4.35
N ASN A 25 -11.37 -16.46 4.83
CA ASN A 25 -11.24 -16.15 6.24
C ASN A 25 -11.20 -14.61 6.43
N PRO A 26 -12.29 -13.99 6.89
CA PRO A 26 -12.33 -12.53 7.07
C PRO A 26 -11.37 -12.04 8.15
N VAL A 27 -11.10 -12.85 9.19
CA VAL A 27 -10.13 -12.51 10.24
C VAL A 27 -8.71 -12.50 9.68
N ALA A 28 -8.37 -13.45 8.80
CA ALA A 28 -7.08 -13.46 8.13
C ALA A 28 -6.91 -12.29 7.16
N ALA A 29 -7.97 -11.91 6.45
CA ALA A 29 -7.96 -10.73 5.59
C ALA A 29 -7.66 -9.44 6.38
N ARG A 30 -8.29 -9.29 7.55
CA ARG A 30 -8.03 -8.18 8.48
C ARG A 30 -6.60 -8.19 8.99
N ARG A 31 -6.13 -9.32 9.51
CA ARG A 31 -4.76 -9.46 10.04
C ARG A 31 -3.69 -9.14 9.00
N ALA A 32 -3.83 -9.63 7.77
CA ALA A 32 -2.89 -9.35 6.69
C ALA A 32 -2.76 -7.84 6.43
N ALA A 33 -3.88 -7.12 6.47
CA ALA A 33 -3.91 -5.69 6.28
C ALA A 33 -3.26 -4.91 7.40
N ASP A 34 -3.61 -5.26 8.65
CA ASP A 34 -3.05 -4.62 9.84
C ASP A 34 -1.52 -4.76 9.83
N THR A 35 -1.00 -5.96 9.53
CA THR A 35 0.45 -6.21 9.40
C THR A 35 1.09 -5.38 8.30
N ILE A 36 0.48 -5.27 7.11
CA ILE A 36 1.03 -4.45 6.02
C ILE A 36 1.07 -2.97 6.43
N MET A 37 0.01 -2.46 7.04
CA MET A 37 -0.09 -1.07 7.47
C MET A 37 0.92 -0.73 8.57
N GLU A 38 1.15 -1.65 9.52
CA GLU A 38 2.17 -1.51 10.56
C GLU A 38 3.57 -1.39 9.95
N VAL A 39 3.92 -2.26 9.00
CA VAL A 39 5.22 -2.20 8.32
C VAL A 39 5.38 -0.92 7.50
N VAL A 40 4.32 -0.46 6.83
CA VAL A 40 4.35 0.82 6.11
C VAL A 40 4.58 2.00 7.05
N GLN A 41 3.99 1.99 8.25
CA GLN A 41 4.27 3.03 9.26
C GLN A 41 5.75 3.04 9.68
N MET A 42 6.39 1.87 9.78
CA MET A 42 7.83 1.80 10.06
C MET A 42 8.69 2.45 8.96
N LEU A 43 8.26 2.40 7.69
CA LEU A 43 8.98 3.07 6.58
C LEU A 43 9.03 4.60 6.72
N VAL A 44 8.06 5.21 7.42
CA VAL A 44 8.09 6.66 7.72
C VAL A 44 9.25 7.01 8.64
N LEU A 45 9.57 6.11 9.58
CA LEU A 45 10.62 6.25 10.58
C LEU A 45 11.99 5.83 10.03
N GLN A 46 12.04 4.74 9.28
CA GLN A 46 13.26 4.17 8.73
C GLN A 46 13.08 3.74 7.26
N PRO A 47 13.23 4.67 6.30
CA PRO A 47 13.02 4.39 4.87
C PRO A 47 13.93 3.30 4.30
N GLN A 48 15.13 3.14 4.86
CA GLN A 48 16.13 2.15 4.45
C GLN A 48 16.08 0.82 5.24
N ILE A 49 14.96 0.52 5.93
CA ILE A 49 14.81 -0.75 6.66
C ILE A 49 14.74 -1.98 5.73
N GLY A 50 14.35 -1.79 4.47
CA GLY A 50 14.29 -2.84 3.46
C GLY A 50 15.64 -3.10 2.77
N ARG A 51 15.78 -4.28 2.18
CA ARG A 51 16.89 -4.60 1.27
C ARG A 51 16.57 -4.05 -0.13
N PRO A 52 17.47 -3.28 -0.77
CA PRO A 52 17.31 -2.91 -2.17
C PRO A 52 17.16 -4.15 -3.06
N VAL A 53 16.23 -4.10 -4.00
CA VAL A 53 16.03 -5.17 -5.00
C VAL A 53 16.39 -4.58 -6.35
N ASP A 54 17.38 -5.14 -7.02
CA ASP A 54 17.96 -4.56 -8.26
C ASP A 54 17.02 -4.62 -9.46
N ASP A 55 16.02 -5.50 -9.42
CA ASP A 55 15.10 -5.74 -10.54
C ASP A 55 13.68 -5.33 -10.15
N HIS A 56 13.37 -4.07 -10.40
CA HIS A 56 11.99 -3.60 -10.45
C HIS A 56 11.59 -3.64 -11.92
N GLY A 57 10.65 -4.52 -12.28
CA GLY A 57 10.03 -4.52 -13.60
C GLY A 57 9.61 -3.11 -14.05
N PRO A 58 9.35 -2.91 -15.36
CA PRO A 58 9.39 -1.61 -16.01
C PRO A 58 8.66 -0.51 -15.21
N ARG A 59 9.37 0.59 -14.95
CA ARG A 59 8.82 1.80 -14.34
C ARG A 59 7.56 2.22 -15.11
N VAL A 60 6.39 2.11 -14.48
CA VAL A 60 5.13 2.59 -15.06
C VAL A 60 5.17 4.12 -15.22
N PRO A 61 5.16 4.68 -16.44
CA PRO A 61 5.12 6.12 -16.66
C PRO A 61 3.72 6.67 -16.30
N GLY A 62 3.64 7.83 -15.64
CA GLY A 62 2.36 8.49 -15.29
C GLY A 62 2.12 8.79 -13.80
N MET A 63 3.11 8.61 -12.93
CA MET A 63 2.99 8.84 -11.47
C MET A 63 2.80 10.31 -11.02
N ALA A 64 2.75 11.28 -11.94
CA ALA A 64 2.89 12.72 -11.61
C ALA A 64 1.60 13.56 -11.74
N ASP A 65 0.41 12.97 -11.61
CA ASP A 65 -0.82 13.78 -11.53
C ASP A 65 -1.04 14.32 -10.12
N ARG A 66 -0.72 15.61 -9.95
CA ARG A 66 -0.89 16.42 -8.72
C ARG A 66 -2.31 16.40 -8.13
N LEU A 67 -3.32 15.95 -8.90
CA LEU A 67 -4.72 15.85 -8.48
C LEU A 67 -5.02 14.66 -7.55
N TRP A 68 -4.12 13.67 -7.43
CA TRP A 68 -4.36 12.48 -6.61
C TRP A 68 -3.97 12.63 -5.13
N ARG A 69 -3.16 13.64 -4.76
CA ARG A 69 -2.68 13.85 -3.36
C ARG A 69 -3.81 14.09 -2.35
N GLN A 70 -4.93 14.68 -2.78
CA GLN A 70 -5.99 15.10 -1.86
C GLN A 70 -7.16 14.11 -1.77
N ARG A 71 -7.35 13.27 -2.78
CA ARG A 71 -8.53 12.39 -2.85
C ARG A 71 -8.31 11.02 -2.23
N LEU A 72 -7.12 10.43 -2.31
CA LEU A 72 -6.87 9.08 -1.77
C LEU A 72 -6.36 9.06 -0.33
N CYS A 73 -5.60 10.06 0.11
CA CYS A 73 -5.17 10.16 1.52
C CYS A 73 -6.32 10.45 2.51
N ARG A 74 -7.47 10.93 2.02
CA ARG A 74 -8.70 11.15 2.81
C ARG A 74 -9.87 10.23 2.44
N ALA A 75 -9.80 9.51 1.33
CA ALA A 75 -10.87 8.62 0.86
C ALA A 75 -10.39 7.19 0.63
N LEU A 76 -9.61 6.64 1.55
CA LEU A 76 -9.65 5.21 1.80
C LEU A 76 -10.64 4.98 2.94
N PRO A 77 -11.95 4.81 2.68
CA PRO A 77 -12.77 3.99 3.54
C PRO A 77 -12.39 2.54 3.25
N LEU A 78 -11.12 2.18 3.44
CA LEU A 78 -10.76 0.79 3.67
C LEU A 78 -11.24 0.50 5.07
N ARG A 79 -12.54 0.22 5.16
CA ARG A 79 -13.17 -0.45 6.29
C ARG A 79 -12.55 -1.84 6.34
N TRP A 80 -11.42 -1.91 7.01
CA TRP A 80 -10.84 -3.13 7.53
C TRP A 80 -11.72 -3.63 8.68
#